data_AF-A0AA43W541-F1
#
_entry.id   AF-A0AA43W541-F1
#
_cell.length_a   1.000
_cell.length_b   1.000
_cell.length_c   1.000
_cell.angle_alpha   90.00
_cell.angle_beta   90.00
_cell.angle_gamma   90.00
#
_symmetry.space_group_name_H-M   'P 1'
#
loop_
_entity.id
_entity.type
_entity.pdbx_description
1 polymer ?
#
loop_
_entity_poly.entity_id
_entity_poly.type
_entity_poly.pdbx_seq_one_letter_code
_entity_poly.pdbx_strand_id
1 'polypeptide(L)' 'MKVSEQFKSTIKAYLDNMAAVDSLFAPVYQKPTKNIDNCITYILNQVKKSGCCGFSDDEIFGMALHYYPN' A
#
# COMPACT_ATOMS: atom_id res chain seq x y z
N MET A 1 -15.98 4.93 4.57
CA MET A 1 -15.83 3.67 3.79
C MET A 1 -15.23 2.64 4.72
N LYS A 2 -15.79 1.42 4.77
CA LYS A 2 -15.22 0.32 5.53
C LYS A 2 -14.30 -0.46 4.60
N VAL A 3 -13.03 -0.56 4.95
CA VAL A 3 -12.07 -1.40 4.22
C VAL A 3 -12.30 -2.85 4.62
N SER A 4 -12.24 -3.77 3.67
CA SER A 4 -12.31 -5.19 3.99
C SER A 4 -10.99 -5.66 4.59
N GLU A 5 -11.07 -6.56 5.58
CA GLU A 5 -9.87 -7.20 6.14
C GLU A 5 -9.07 -7.95 5.06
N GLN A 6 -9.76 -8.49 4.06
CA GLN A 6 -9.12 -9.11 2.90
C GLN A 6 -8.24 -8.10 2.14
N PHE A 7 -8.74 -6.89 1.86
CA PHE A 7 -7.95 -5.86 1.17
C PHE A 7 -6.70 -5.49 1.96
N LYS A 8 -6.85 -5.25 3.28
CA LYS A 8 -5.73 -4.96 4.17
C LYS A 8 -4.68 -6.07 4.16
N SER A 9 -5.12 -7.32 4.26
CA SER A 9 -4.24 -8.49 4.25
C SER A 9 -3.50 -8.64 2.91
N THR A 10 -4.19 -8.47 1.78
CA THR A 10 -3.58 -8.55 0.45
C THR A 10 -2.50 -7.50 0.23
N ILE A 11 -2.78 -6.24 0.59
CA ILE A 11 -1.78 -5.15 0.48
C ILE A 11 -0.58 -5.43 1.38
N LYS A 12 -0.83 -5.89 2.61
CA LYS A 12 0.25 -6.25 3.54
C LYS A 12 1.12 -7.37 2.98
N ALA A 13 0.52 -8.44 2.48
CA ALA A 13 1.26 -9.58 1.92
C ALA A 13 2.12 -9.16 0.72
N TYR A 14 1.60 -8.28 -0.15
CA TYR A 14 2.38 -7.72 -1.25
C TYR A 14 3.60 -6.93 -0.75
N LEU A 15 3.41 -6.03 0.22
CA LEU A 15 4.48 -5.22 0.78
C LEU A 15 5.52 -6.06 1.55
N ASP A 16 5.07 -7.11 2.25
CA ASP A 16 5.97 -8.05 2.94
C ASP A 16 6.85 -8.81 1.92
N ASN A 17 6.27 -9.24 0.79
CA ASN A 17 7.04 -9.87 -0.30
C ASN A 17 8.05 -8.88 -0.91
N MET A 18 7.64 -7.62 -1.13
CA MET A 18 8.55 -6.58 -1.63
C MET A 18 9.68 -6.31 -0.64
N ALA A 19 9.41 -6.27 0.66
CA ALA A 19 10.44 -6.13 1.69
C ALA A 19 11.38 -7.34 1.78
N ALA A 20 10.92 -8.54 1.40
CA ALA A 20 11.77 -9.73 1.35
C ALA A 20 12.69 -9.76 0.13
N VAL A 21 12.27 -9.19 -1.00
CA VAL A 21 13.01 -9.21 -2.27
C VAL A 21 13.87 -7.95 -2.46
N ASP A 22 13.36 -6.79 -2.08
CA ASP A 22 14.03 -5.50 -2.22
C ASP A 22 14.67 -5.06 -0.90
N SER A 23 16.00 -5.24 -0.84
CA SER A 23 16.84 -4.84 0.30
C SER A 23 16.81 -3.33 0.61
N LEU A 24 16.48 -2.47 -0.35
CA LEU A 24 16.37 -1.02 -0.15
C LEU A 24 14.98 -0.65 0.38
N PHE A 25 13.96 -1.44 0.06
CA PHE A 25 12.59 -1.23 0.55
C PHE A 25 12.41 -1.68 2.00
N ALA A 26 13.00 -2.81 2.38
CA ALA A 26 12.91 -3.37 3.73
C ALA A 26 13.13 -2.37 4.88
N PRO A 27 14.22 -1.56 4.91
CA PRO A 27 14.44 -0.62 6.01
C PRO A 27 13.41 0.52 6.05
N VAL A 28 12.82 0.87 4.90
CA VAL A 28 11.80 1.91 4.81
C VAL A 28 10.44 1.38 5.28
N TYR A 29 10.11 0.14 4.91
CA TYR A 29 8.89 -0.54 5.33
C TYR A 29 8.82 -0.73 6.85
N GLN A 30 9.96 -0.97 7.50
CA GLN A 30 10.07 -1.19 8.95
C GLN A 30 10.11 0.11 9.79
N LYS A 31 10.05 1.30 9.17
CA LYS A 31 10.05 2.57 9.92
C LYS A 31 8.85 2.63 10.87
N PRO A 32 9.02 3.00 12.15
CA PRO A 32 7.92 3.05 13.12
C PRO A 32 6.85 4.12 12.78
N THR A 33 7.20 5.09 11.93
CA THR A 33 6.27 6.11 11.43
C THR A 33 5.38 5.60 10.29
N LYS A 34 5.69 4.42 9.73
CA LYS A 34 4.94 3.80 8.65
C LYS A 34 4.08 2.68 9.18
N ASN A 35 2.80 2.67 8.80
CA ASN A 35 1.88 1.60 9.14
C ASN A 35 0.93 1.31 7.99
N ILE A 36 0.39 0.09 7.99
CA ILE A 36 -0.47 -0.41 6.92
C ILE A 36 -1.81 0.34 6.84
N ASP A 37 -2.35 0.82 7.97
CA ASP A 37 -3.63 1.54 8.01
C ASP A 37 -3.55 2.91 7.32
N ASN A 38 -2.42 3.60 7.49
CA ASN A 38 -2.12 4.85 6.80
C ASN A 38 -1.83 4.62 5.32
N CYS A 39 -1.16 3.51 4.96
CA CYS A 39 -0.98 3.11 3.56
C CYS A 39 -2.33 2.89 2.87
N ILE A 40 -3.24 2.13 3.48
CA ILE A 40 -4.59 1.92 2.99
C ILE A 40 -5.35 3.25 2.86
N THR A 41 -5.27 4.11 3.87
CA THR A 41 -5.88 5.44 3.83
C THR A 41 -5.33 6.28 2.67
N TYR A 42 -4.02 6.20 2.41
CA TYR A 42 -3.39 6.85 1.26
C TYR A 42 -3.95 6.32 -0.06
N ILE A 43 -4.00 5.00 -0.27
CA ILE A 43 -4.54 4.37 -1.48
C ILE A 43 -5.98 4.84 -1.73
N LEU A 44 -6.84 4.79 -0.71
CA LEU A 44 -8.23 5.24 -0.84
C LEU A 44 -8.35 6.72 -1.21
N ASN A 45 -7.46 7.56 -0.68
CA ASN A 45 -7.41 8.97 -1.04
C ASN A 45 -6.96 9.17 -2.50
N GLN A 46 -6.00 8.38 -3.00
CA GLN A 46 -5.59 8.42 -4.40
C GLN A 46 -6.70 7.96 -5.34
N VAL A 47 -7.34 6.82 -5.03
CA VAL A 47 -8.50 6.31 -5.75
C VAL A 47 -9.61 7.37 -5.78
N LYS A 48 -9.96 7.98 -4.64
CA LYS A 48 -10.97 9.04 -4.58
C LYS A 48 -10.59 10.27 -5.40
N LYS A 49 -9.32 10.69 -5.38
CA LYS A 49 -8.82 11.85 -6.14
C LYS A 49 -8.84 11.61 -7.64
N SER A 50 -8.60 10.37 -8.08
CA SER A 50 -8.58 10.03 -9.50
C SER A 50 -9.95 10.21 -10.18
N GLY A 51 -11.04 10.02 -9.44
CA GLY A 51 -12.39 9.94 -10.01
C GLY A 51 -12.67 8.64 -10.78
N CYS A 52 -11.73 7.70 -10.83
CA CYS A 52 -11.86 6.41 -11.52
C CYS A 52 -12.51 5.36 -10.59
N CYS A 53 -13.40 4.54 -11.17
CA CYS A 53 -14.12 3.49 -10.42
C CYS A 53 -13.43 2.12 -10.46
N GLY A 54 -12.35 1.96 -11.24
CA GLY A 54 -11.67 0.69 -11.45
C GLY A 54 -10.17 0.87 -11.56
N PHE A 55 -9.44 -0.07 -10.96
CA PHE A 55 -7.98 -0.16 -10.96
C PHE A 55 -7.59 -1.63 -11.05
N SER A 56 -6.48 -1.90 -11.72
CA SER A 56 -5.81 -3.19 -11.65
C SER A 56 -5.10 -3.37 -10.30
N ASP A 57 -4.79 -4.62 -9.96
CA ASP A 57 -4.02 -4.92 -8.74
C ASP A 57 -2.66 -4.22 -8.74
N ASP A 58 -1.98 -4.19 -9.90
CA ASP A 58 -0.67 -3.54 -10.06
C ASP A 58 -0.72 -2.04 -9.81
N GLU A 59 -1.79 -1.35 -10.23
CA GLU A 59 -1.96 0.09 -9.94
C GLU A 59 -2.14 0.33 -8.44
N ILE A 60 -2.95 -0.49 -7.78
CA ILE A 60 -3.17 -0.40 -6.33
C ILE A 60 -1.89 -0.71 -5.55
N PHE A 61 -1.15 -1.75 -5.97
CA PHE A 61 0.15 -2.10 -5.40
C PHE A 61 1.19 -1.01 -5.62
N GLY A 62 1.21 -0.38 -6.80
CA GLY A 62 2.05 0.78 -7.08
C GLY A 62 1.75 1.95 -6.13
N MET A 63 0.47 2.24 -5.87
CA MET A 63 0.08 3.24 -4.87
C MET A 63 0.59 2.87 -3.47
N ALA A 64 0.52 1.59 -3.08
CA ALA A 64 1.02 1.10 -1.81
C ALA A 64 2.53 1.29 -1.69
N LEU A 65 3.30 0.94 -2.74
CA LEU A 65 4.74 1.14 -2.78
C LEU A 65 5.12 2.61 -2.68
N HIS A 66 4.43 3.50 -3.40
CA HIS A 66 4.70 4.94 -3.35
C HIS A 66 4.50 5.57 -1.97
N TYR A 67 3.71 4.96 -1.07
CA TYR A 67 3.49 5.49 0.27
C TYR A 67 4.73 5.38 1.18
N TYR A 68 5.59 4.37 0.99
CA TYR A 68 6.70 4.07 1.90
C TYR A 68 8.01 4.87 1.68
N PRO A 69 8.56 5.02 0.46
CA PRO A 69 9.81 5.75 0.23
C PRO A 69 9.69 7.24 0.58
N ASN A 70 8.47 7.79 0.58
CA ASN A 70 8.18 9.19 0.92
C ASN A 70 7.98 9.44 2.40
#